data_AF-A0A0D2HVX8-F1
#
_entry.id   AF-A0A0D2HVX8-F1
#
_cell.length_a   1.000
_cell.length_b   1.000
_cell.length_c   1.000
_cell.angle_alpha   90.00
_cell.angle_beta   90.00
_cell.angle_gamma   90.00
#
_symmetry.space_group_name_H-M   'P 1'
#
loop_
_entity.id
_entity.type
_entity.pdbx_description
1 polymer ?
#
loop_
_entity_poly.entity_id
_entity_poly.type
_entity_poly.pdbx_seq_one_letter_code
_entity_poly.pdbx_strand_id
1 'polypeptide(L)'
;MSQPIILYDLPTRAPRRCWSLNPWKNEKCPQNALPLENKLNKFPSSNAAELQTTELSDSSAPNAAGIPYTVPTIQMSDGEWVMDSRKIAERLEQLYPEPPLNIAADPYLVDIEDLVNRIAKTVSPDFIPKDANRVLGDGSLGYWH
;
A
#
# COMPACT_ATOMS: atom_id res chain seq x y z
N MET A 1 3.02 23.16 12.31
CA MET A 1 3.63 21.83 12.10
C MET A 1 2.58 20.98 11.38
N SER A 2 2.80 20.62 10.12
CA SER A 2 1.90 19.69 9.40
C SER A 2 2.00 18.31 10.03
N GLN A 3 0.87 17.62 10.26
CA GLN A 3 0.94 16.21 10.65
C GLN A 3 1.54 15.38 9.51
N PRO A 4 2.33 14.35 9.80
CA PRO A 4 2.91 13.50 8.77
C PRO A 4 1.84 12.60 8.13
N ILE A 5 2.01 12.31 6.84
CA ILE A 5 1.20 11.30 6.14
C ILE A 5 1.62 9.92 6.64
N ILE A 6 0.65 9.08 6.98
CA ILE A 6 0.89 7.72 7.49
C ILE A 6 0.67 6.73 6.36
N LEU A 7 1.68 5.92 6.03
CA LEU A 7 1.59 4.80 5.07
C LEU A 7 1.39 3.47 5.81
N TYR A 8 0.40 2.70 5.39
CA TYR A 8 0.08 1.38 5.91
C TYR A 8 0.51 0.27 4.93
N ASP A 9 1.23 -0.73 5.45
CA ASP A 9 1.88 -1.82 4.71
C ASP A 9 1.79 -3.15 5.48
N LEU A 10 2.07 -4.28 4.80
CA LEU A 10 2.18 -5.62 5.37
C LEU A 10 3.46 -5.77 6.19
N PRO A 11 3.38 -6.15 7.47
CA PRO A 11 4.56 -6.39 8.27
C PRO A 11 5.19 -7.75 7.93
N THR A 12 6.51 -7.81 8.01
CA THR A 12 7.24 -9.08 8.07
C THR A 12 7.45 -9.52 9.51
N ARG A 13 7.96 -10.74 9.69
CA ARG A 13 8.69 -11.12 10.90
C ARG A 13 9.79 -10.10 11.23
N ALA A 14 10.14 -10.01 12.50
CA ALA A 14 11.24 -9.15 12.93
C ALA A 14 12.57 -9.61 12.27
N PRO A 15 13.44 -8.69 11.84
CA PRO A 15 13.21 -7.25 11.76
C PRO A 15 12.21 -6.88 10.65
N ARG A 16 11.25 -6.00 10.95
CA ARG A 16 10.19 -5.60 10.01
C ARG A 16 10.78 -4.87 8.80
N ARG A 17 10.35 -5.23 7.59
CA ARG A 17 10.76 -4.61 6.31
C ARG A 17 9.57 -4.47 5.35
N CYS A 18 9.63 -3.52 4.42
CA CYS A 18 8.73 -3.53 3.27
C CYS A 18 9.14 -4.67 2.32
N TRP A 19 8.15 -5.35 1.75
CA TRP A 19 8.34 -6.50 0.85
C TRP A 19 7.26 -6.59 -0.23
N SER A 20 6.06 -6.10 0.06
CA SER A 20 4.94 -6.12 -0.88
C SER A 20 5.16 -5.08 -1.98
N LEU A 21 4.97 -5.49 -3.24
CA LEU A 21 5.23 -4.65 -4.40
C LEU A 21 4.42 -3.35 -4.38
N ASN A 22 3.14 -3.41 -4.01
CA ASN A 22 2.27 -2.23 -4.10
C ASN A 22 2.65 -1.14 -3.08
N PRO A 23 2.89 -1.46 -1.80
CA PRO A 23 3.44 -0.50 -0.83
C PRO A 23 4.85 -0.03 -1.18
N TRP A 24 5.69 -0.91 -1.75
CA TRP A 24 7.04 -0.54 -2.15
C TRP A 24 7.07 0.53 -3.25
N LYS A 25 6.10 0.54 -4.18
CA LYS A 25 5.93 1.63 -5.17
C LYS A 25 5.82 3.00 -4.49
N ASN A 26 5.08 3.07 -3.38
CA ASN A 26 4.85 4.30 -2.63
C ASN A 26 6.01 4.63 -1.67
N GLU A 27 6.68 3.64 -1.09
CA GLU A 27 7.88 3.86 -0.25
C GLU A 27 9.05 4.44 -1.06
N LYS A 28 9.14 4.06 -2.34
CA LYS A 28 10.14 4.55 -3.30
C LYS A 28 9.76 5.87 -3.98
N CYS A 29 8.54 6.35 -3.76
CA CYS A 29 8.17 7.72 -4.12
C CYS A 29 9.16 8.68 -3.40
N PRO A 30 9.66 9.76 -4.04
CA PRO A 30 10.76 10.56 -3.52
C PRO A 30 10.52 11.03 -2.08
N GLN A 31 11.19 10.39 -1.12
CA GLN A 31 11.13 10.74 0.32
C GLN A 31 11.58 12.19 0.57
N ASN A 32 12.33 12.77 -0.37
CA ASN A 32 12.82 14.15 -0.29
C ASN A 32 11.73 15.21 -0.57
N ALA A 33 10.57 14.80 -1.10
CA ALA A 33 9.47 15.69 -1.49
C ALA A 33 8.34 15.76 -0.45
N LEU A 34 8.28 14.80 0.47
CA LEU A 34 7.11 14.55 1.30
C LEU A 34 7.53 14.37 2.77
N PRO A 35 6.84 14.99 3.74
CA PRO A 35 6.96 14.63 5.14
C PRO A 35 6.23 13.29 5.40
N LEU A 36 6.65 12.24 4.70
CA LEU A 36 6.20 10.87 4.89
C LEU A 36 6.92 10.31 6.11
N GLU A 37 6.20 10.15 7.21
CA GLU A 37 6.69 9.32 8.29
C GLU A 37 6.36 7.87 7.90
N ASN A 38 7.38 7.14 7.43
CA ASN A 38 7.30 5.69 7.24
C ASN A 38 7.15 5.01 8.61
N LYS A 39 5.95 5.08 9.17
CA LYS A 39 5.55 4.19 10.26
C LYS A 39 5.34 2.81 9.65
N LEU A 40 6.43 2.07 9.49
CA LEU A 40 6.46 0.64 9.13
C LEU A 40 5.76 -0.27 10.17
N ASN A 41 4.97 0.32 11.04
CA ASN A 41 4.46 -0.19 12.28
C ASN A 41 3.12 0.49 12.52
N LYS A 42 2.02 -0.11 12.05
CA LYS A 42 0.74 -0.02 12.76
C LYS A 42 -0.34 -1.02 12.39
N PHE A 43 -0.17 -1.87 11.37
CA PHE A 43 -1.08 -3.00 11.18
C PHE A 43 -0.35 -4.34 11.16
N PRO A 44 -0.63 -5.25 12.11
CA PRO A 44 -0.16 -6.63 12.06
C PRO A 44 -0.80 -7.46 10.95
N SER A 45 -1.72 -6.96 10.13
CA SER A 45 -2.57 -7.84 9.31
C SER A 45 -2.60 -7.52 7.82
N SER A 46 -2.71 -8.61 7.05
CA SER A 46 -2.86 -8.65 5.61
C SER A 46 -4.30 -8.67 5.12
N ASN A 47 -5.28 -8.64 6.02
CA ASN A 47 -6.66 -8.46 5.65
C ASN A 47 -7.16 -7.10 6.08
N ALA A 48 -8.03 -6.59 5.21
CA ALA A 48 -9.21 -5.81 5.51
C ALA A 48 -9.77 -5.84 6.93
N ALA A 49 -9.63 -6.92 7.69
CA ALA A 49 -10.30 -7.09 8.98
C ALA A 49 -9.88 -6.05 10.04
N GLU A 50 -8.60 -5.69 10.18
CA GLU A 50 -8.25 -4.62 11.14
C GLU A 50 -8.53 -3.22 10.58
N LEU A 51 -8.28 -2.99 9.28
CA LEU A 51 -8.66 -1.75 8.59
C LEU A 51 -10.19 -1.51 8.73
N GLN A 52 -10.98 -2.57 8.64
CA GLN A 52 -12.44 -2.59 8.83
C GLN A 52 -12.88 -2.45 10.30
N THR A 53 -11.99 -2.69 11.27
CA THR A 53 -12.27 -2.46 12.71
C THR A 53 -11.74 -1.10 13.22
N THR A 54 -10.94 -0.40 12.43
CA THR A 54 -10.50 0.97 12.69
C THR A 54 -11.44 1.99 12.04
N GLU A 55 -11.29 3.28 12.36
CA GLU A 55 -12.08 4.44 11.87
C GLU A 55 -12.22 4.55 10.32
N LEU A 56 -11.51 3.70 9.57
CA LEU A 56 -11.66 3.46 8.13
C LEU A 56 -13.02 2.86 7.74
N SER A 57 -13.70 2.12 8.64
CA SER A 57 -15.02 1.50 8.38
C SER A 57 -16.11 2.52 8.08
N ASP A 58 -15.98 3.71 8.66
CA ASP A 58 -17.01 4.75 8.63
C ASP A 58 -16.63 5.90 7.68
N SER A 59 -15.35 6.03 7.31
CA SER A 59 -14.81 7.21 6.61
C SER A 59 -14.23 6.94 5.22
N SER A 60 -13.90 5.70 4.88
CA SER A 60 -13.31 5.35 3.58
C SER A 60 -14.24 4.44 2.79
N ALA A 61 -14.58 4.84 1.55
CA ALA A 61 -15.29 3.93 0.67
C ALA A 61 -14.38 2.72 0.39
N PRO A 62 -14.83 1.48 0.66
CA PRO A 62 -14.08 0.30 0.26
C PRO A 62 -13.83 0.36 -1.24
N ASN A 63 -12.76 -0.28 -1.73
CA ASN A 63 -12.56 -0.47 -3.16
C ASN A 63 -13.90 -0.94 -3.78
N ALA A 64 -14.49 -0.11 -4.64
CA ALA A 64 -15.86 -0.32 -5.13
C ALA A 64 -16.01 -1.61 -5.95
N ALA A 65 -14.88 -2.15 -6.43
CA ALA A 65 -14.78 -3.45 -7.07
C ALA A 65 -13.55 -4.20 -6.52
N GLY A 66 -13.71 -5.50 -6.20
CA GLY A 66 -12.62 -6.36 -5.74
C GLY A 66 -12.53 -6.53 -4.22
N ILE A 67 -11.32 -6.63 -3.68
CA ILE A 67 -11.07 -6.79 -2.24
C ILE A 67 -11.33 -5.43 -1.56
N PRO A 68 -12.29 -5.33 -0.62
CA PRO A 68 -12.76 -4.05 -0.07
C PRO A 68 -11.66 -3.19 0.56
N TYR A 69 -10.65 -3.81 1.16
CA TYR A 69 -9.52 -3.10 1.77
C TYR A 69 -8.22 -3.78 1.38
N THR A 70 -7.26 -2.97 0.93
CA THR A 70 -5.96 -3.41 0.44
C THR A 70 -4.88 -2.47 0.91
N VAL A 71 -3.65 -2.96 1.04
CA VAL A 71 -2.47 -2.10 1.15
C VAL A 71 -1.81 -1.92 -0.23
N PRO A 72 -1.20 -0.75 -0.50
CA PRO A 72 -1.03 0.36 0.41
C PRO A 72 -2.31 1.17 0.62
N THR A 73 -2.43 1.68 1.84
CA THR A 73 -3.39 2.71 2.22
C THR A 73 -2.60 3.82 2.92
N ILE A 74 -2.97 5.08 2.71
CA ILE A 74 -2.43 6.21 3.47
C ILE A 74 -3.54 6.93 4.24
N GLN A 75 -3.16 7.52 5.36
CA GLN A 75 -3.94 8.54 6.05
C GLN A 75 -3.23 9.88 5.91
N MET A 76 -3.94 10.84 5.32
CA MET A 76 -3.49 12.20 5.11
C MET A 76 -3.52 13.01 6.41
N SER A 77 -2.82 14.15 6.40
CA SER A 77 -2.75 15.04 7.58
C SER A 77 -4.08 15.66 7.99
N ASP A 78 -5.04 15.73 7.07
CA ASP A 78 -6.41 16.21 7.28
C ASP A 78 -7.39 15.09 7.67
N GLY A 79 -6.91 13.84 7.78
CA GLY A 79 -7.71 12.67 8.10
C GLY A 79 -8.31 11.95 6.88
N GLU A 80 -8.07 12.43 5.65
CA GLU A 80 -8.48 11.73 4.43
C GLU A 80 -7.77 10.38 4.31
N TRP A 81 -8.51 9.34 3.90
CA TRP A 81 -7.97 8.02 3.63
C TRP A 81 -7.90 7.75 2.14
N VAL A 82 -6.74 7.32 1.66
CA VAL A 82 -6.53 6.98 0.24
C VAL A 82 -5.97 5.58 0.13
N MET A 83 -6.65 4.74 -0.64
CA MET A 83 -6.30 3.35 -0.92
C MET A 83 -6.00 3.20 -2.40
N ASP A 84 -5.23 2.17 -2.77
CA ASP A 84 -4.69 1.89 -4.10
C ASP A 84 -3.41 2.68 -4.39
N SER A 85 -2.35 1.98 -4.82
CA SER A 85 -1.04 2.60 -5.03
C SER A 85 -1.06 3.70 -6.10
N ARG A 86 -1.87 3.56 -7.15
CA ARG A 86 -1.97 4.55 -8.22
C ARG A 86 -2.74 5.78 -7.76
N LYS A 87 -3.87 5.60 -7.09
CA LYS A 87 -4.63 6.72 -6.50
C LYS A 87 -3.82 7.49 -5.47
N ILE A 88 -3.05 6.78 -4.65
CA ILE A 88 -2.11 7.39 -3.70
C ILE A 88 -1.10 8.25 -4.44
N ALA A 89 -0.46 7.72 -5.47
CA ALA A 89 0.55 8.44 -6.23
C ALA A 89 -0.04 9.69 -6.94
N GLU A 90 -1.23 9.56 -7.55
CA GLU A 90 -1.96 10.69 -8.14
C GLU A 90 -2.35 11.76 -7.10
N ARG A 91 -2.78 11.36 -5.91
CA ARG A 91 -3.10 12.29 -4.82
C ARG A 91 -1.87 13.03 -4.31
N LEU A 92 -0.75 12.32 -4.16
CA LEU A 92 0.52 12.92 -3.74
C LEU A 92 1.03 13.92 -4.79
N GLU A 93 0.94 13.61 -6.09
CA GLU A 93 1.28 14.54 -7.18
C GLU A 93 0.44 15.83 -7.12
N GLN A 94 -0.86 15.73 -6.81
CA GLN A 94 -1.73 16.91 -6.69
C GLN A 94 -1.36 17.81 -5.50
N LEU A 95 -0.99 17.20 -4.38
CA LEU A 95 -0.67 17.92 -3.15
C LEU A 95 0.76 18.46 -3.14
N TYR A 96 1.66 17.77 -3.82
CA TYR A 96 3.09 18.06 -3.87
C TYR A 96 3.58 17.95 -5.32
N PRO A 97 3.23 18.92 -6.18
CA PRO A 97 3.55 18.87 -7.60
C PRO A 97 5.05 19.01 -7.91
N GLU A 98 5.88 19.34 -6.91
CA GLU A 98 7.32 19.56 -7.07
C GLU A 98 8.11 18.75 -6.04
N PRO A 99 9.04 17.87 -6.47
CA PRO A 99 9.33 17.51 -7.85
C PRO A 99 8.21 16.63 -8.46
N PRO A 100 7.94 16.76 -9.77
CA PRO A 100 6.89 15.99 -10.43
C PRO A 100 7.22 14.49 -10.46
N LEU A 101 6.25 13.67 -10.06
CA LEU A 101 6.33 12.20 -10.13
C LEU A 101 6.12 11.69 -11.56
N ASN A 102 5.53 12.51 -12.46
CA ASN A 102 5.36 12.20 -13.88
C ASN A 102 4.64 10.86 -14.17
N ILE A 103 3.78 10.42 -13.25
CA ILE A 103 3.13 9.09 -13.30
C ILE A 103 2.36 8.91 -14.60
N ALA A 104 1.59 9.92 -15.01
CA ALA A 104 0.76 9.86 -16.23
C ALA A 104 1.55 10.11 -17.54
N ALA A 105 2.82 10.52 -17.46
CA ALA A 105 3.60 10.91 -18.62
C ALA A 105 4.33 9.73 -19.28
N ASP A 106 4.43 8.58 -18.61
CA ASP A 106 5.10 7.39 -19.17
C ASP A 106 4.15 6.63 -20.12
N PRO A 107 4.45 6.57 -21.43
CA PRO A 107 3.59 5.89 -22.41
C PRO A 107 3.54 4.37 -22.24
N TYR A 108 4.50 3.78 -21.52
CA TYR A 108 4.58 2.33 -21.30
C TYR A 108 3.99 1.87 -19.97
N LEU A 109 3.52 2.81 -19.12
CA LEU A 109 3.06 2.47 -17.77
C LEU A 109 1.97 1.39 -17.79
N VAL A 110 0.99 1.52 -18.68
CA VAL A 110 -0.11 0.54 -18.81
C VAL A 110 0.42 -0.83 -19.22
N ASP A 111 1.34 -0.89 -20.18
CA ASP A 111 1.93 -2.15 -20.65
C ASP A 111 2.76 -2.83 -19.55
N ILE A 112 3.47 -2.04 -18.74
CA ILE A 112 4.24 -2.51 -17.59
C ILE A 112 3.32 -3.03 -16.49
N GLU A 113 2.27 -2.28 -16.13
CA GLU A 113 1.27 -2.71 -15.14
C GLU A 113 0.60 -4.02 -15.56
N ASP A 114 0.21 -4.13 -16.81
CA ASP A 114 -0.39 -5.34 -17.37
C ASP A 114 0.58 -6.53 -17.37
N LEU A 115 1.85 -6.30 -17.73
CA LEU A 115 2.87 -7.35 -17.68
C LEU A 115 3.09 -7.85 -16.26
N VAL A 116 3.23 -6.93 -15.30
CA VAL A 116 3.39 -7.26 -13.87
C VAL A 116 2.18 -8.03 -13.36
N ASN A 117 0.96 -7.62 -13.72
CA ASN A 117 -0.27 -8.30 -13.34
C ASN A 117 -0.33 -9.73 -13.90
N ARG A 118 0.08 -9.93 -15.16
CA ARG A 118 0.16 -11.27 -15.76
C ARG A 118 1.17 -12.15 -15.04
N ILE A 119 2.38 -11.64 -14.79
CA ILE A 119 3.41 -12.38 -14.05
C ILE A 119 2.90 -12.75 -12.65
N ALA A 120 2.37 -11.78 -11.91
CA ALA A 120 1.83 -12.00 -10.58
C ALA A 120 0.74 -13.07 -10.57
N LYS A 121 -0.21 -13.02 -11.52
CA LYS A 121 -1.26 -14.03 -11.67
C LYS A 121 -0.71 -15.43 -11.98
N THR A 122 0.36 -15.53 -12.76
CA THR A 122 0.98 -16.81 -13.11
C THR A 122 1.73 -17.42 -11.93
N VAL A 123 2.46 -16.61 -11.16
CA VAL A 123 3.31 -17.10 -10.07
C VAL A 123 2.61 -17.14 -8.70
N SER A 124 1.47 -16.46 -8.54
CA SER A 124 0.76 -16.37 -7.25
C SER A 124 0.42 -17.70 -6.59
N PRO A 125 0.05 -18.78 -7.30
CA PRO A 125 -0.21 -20.06 -6.65
C PRO A 125 1.03 -20.65 -5.94
N ASP A 126 2.24 -20.26 -6.35
CA ASP A 126 3.49 -20.72 -5.75
C ASP A 126 3.99 -19.80 -4.64
N PHE A 127 3.95 -18.48 -4.82
CA PHE A 127 4.55 -17.55 -3.86
C PHE A 127 3.60 -17.15 -2.71
N ILE A 128 2.29 -16.98 -2.94
CA ILE A 128 1.33 -16.57 -1.89
C ILE A 128 1.35 -17.53 -0.69
N PRO A 129 1.37 -18.87 -0.85
CA PRO A 129 1.48 -19.79 0.28
C PRO A 129 2.84 -19.69 1.00
N LYS A 130 3.90 -19.30 0.29
CA LYS A 130 5.24 -19.14 0.87
C LYS A 130 5.35 -17.86 1.69
N ASP A 131 4.62 -16.80 1.33
CA ASP A 131 4.61 -15.54 2.07
C ASP A 131 4.14 -15.74 3.51
N ALA A 132 3.03 -16.47 3.71
CA ALA A 132 2.57 -16.88 5.03
C ALA A 132 3.67 -17.61 5.83
N ASN A 133 4.31 -18.59 5.19
CA ASN A 133 5.26 -19.46 5.88
C ASN A 133 6.64 -18.82 6.11
N ARG A 134 7.05 -17.84 5.29
CA ARG A 134 8.44 -17.34 5.26
C ARG A 134 8.56 -15.86 5.60
N VAL A 135 7.53 -15.06 5.32
CA VAL A 135 7.58 -13.60 5.39
C VAL A 135 6.74 -13.08 6.56
N LEU A 136 5.50 -13.53 6.66
CA LEU A 136 4.53 -13.03 7.63
C LEU A 136 4.84 -13.48 9.07
N GLY A 137 4.60 -12.58 10.02
CA GLY A 137 4.60 -12.91 11.45
C GLY A 137 3.29 -13.54 11.89
N ASP A 138 3.29 -14.18 13.07
CA ASP A 138 2.13 -14.93 13.57
C ASP A 138 0.84 -14.09 13.64
N GLY A 139 0.97 -12.79 13.94
CA GLY A 139 -0.16 -11.84 13.98
C GLY A 139 -0.85 -11.60 12.64
N SER A 140 -0.20 -11.90 11.50
CA SER A 140 -0.77 -11.72 10.16
C SER A 140 -1.40 -12.99 9.60
N LEU A 141 -1.04 -14.17 10.12
CA LEU A 141 -1.43 -15.46 9.52
C LEU A 141 -2.93 -15.73 9.55
N GLY A 142 -3.60 -15.33 10.64
CA GLY A 142 -5.06 -15.43 10.76
C GLY A 142 -5.83 -14.55 9.75
N TYR A 143 -5.10 -13.70 9.04
CA TYR A 143 -5.60 -12.73 8.07
C TYR A 143 -5.00 -12.96 6.67
N TRP A 144 -4.47 -14.16 6.38
CA TRP A 144 -3.93 -14.51 5.06
C TRP A 144 -4.68 -15.73 4.53
N HIS A 145 -5.50 -15.52 3.50
CA HIS A 145 -6.37 -16.54 2.89
C HIS A 145 -6.22 -16.56 1.37
#